data_AF-A0A0F9B9W7-F1
#
_entry.id   AF-A0A0F9B9W7-F1
#
_cell.length_a   1.000
_cell.length_b   1.000
_cell.length_c   1.000
_cell.angle_alpha   90.00
_cell.angle_beta   90.00
_cell.angle_gamma   90.00
#
_symmetry.space_group_name_H-M   'P 1'
#
loop_
_entity.id
_entity.type
_entity.pdbx_description
1 polymer ?
#
loop_
_entity_poly.entity_id
_entity_poly.type
_entity_poly.pdbx_seq_one_letter_code
_entity_poly.pdbx_strand_id
1 'polypeptide(L)' 'MNDEPKRSEKHELARNSLPDELKPVFDDFVADYRFAGTMHHGSPFVSYIILAEMVKAGWRLSAEPLKDE' A
#
# COMPACT_ATOMS: atom_id res chain seq x y z
N MET A 1 12.72 -6.84 20.20
CA MET A 1 11.33 -7.24 19.88
C MET A 1 10.96 -6.46 18.64
N ASN A 2 10.80 -7.12 17.49
CA ASN A 2 10.35 -6.45 16.27
C ASN A 2 8.84 -6.23 16.41
N ASP A 3 8.44 -5.09 16.97
CA ASP A 3 7.06 -4.62 16.89
C ASP A 3 6.83 -4.07 15.48
N GLU A 4 6.69 -4.98 14.51
CA GLU A 4 6.08 -4.59 13.24
C GLU A 4 4.64 -4.14 13.55
N PRO A 5 4.22 -2.95 13.09
CA PRO A 5 2.88 -2.46 13.36
C PRO A 5 1.87 -3.48 12.83
N LYS A 6 1.06 -4.03 13.74
CA LYS A 6 0.07 -5.05 13.43
C LYS A 6 -0.86 -4.55 12.33
N ARG A 7 -0.80 -5.21 11.16
CA ARG A 7 -1.65 -4.91 10.02
C ARG A 7 -3.11 -5.14 10.40
N SER A 8 -3.98 -4.26 9.91
CA SER A 8 -5.43 -4.38 10.15
C SER A 8 -6.00 -5.59 9.39
N GLU A 9 -7.13 -6.13 9.87
CA GLU A 9 -7.82 -7.24 9.18
C GLU A 9 -8.16 -6.89 7.72
N LYS A 10 -8.57 -5.64 7.46
CA LYS A 10 -8.87 -5.16 6.10
C LYS A 10 -7.64 -5.14 5.19
N HIS A 11 -6.47 -4.82 5.74
CA HIS A 11 -5.21 -4.89 5.01
C HIS A 11 -4.94 -6.35 4.64
N GLU A 12 -4.95 -7.26 5.63
CA GLU A 12 -4.64 -8.68 5.41
C GLU A 12 -5.59 -9.34 4.41
N LEU A 13 -6.89 -9.05 4.48
CA LEU A 13 -7.87 -9.57 3.52
C LEU A 13 -7.58 -9.11 2.08
N ALA A 14 -7.25 -7.83 1.89
CA ALA A 14 -6.89 -7.30 0.58
C ALA A 14 -5.60 -7.93 0.05
N ARG A 15 -4.56 -8.00 0.89
CA ARG A 15 -3.25 -8.58 0.56
C ARG A 15 -3.33 -10.07 0.22
N ASN A 16 -4.12 -10.83 0.98
CA ASN A 16 -4.30 -12.26 0.73
C ASN A 16 -5.16 -12.56 -0.50
N SER A 17 -5.82 -11.55 -1.08
CA SER A 17 -6.50 -11.67 -2.37
C SER A 17 -5.56 -11.58 -3.58
N LEU A 18 -4.25 -11.35 -3.34
CA LEU A 18 -3.21 -11.23 -4.36
C LEU A 18 -2.31 -12.47 -4.38
N PRO A 19 -1.80 -12.87 -5.56
CA PRO A 19 -0.66 -13.78 -5.67
C PRO A 19 0.55 -13.29 -4.88
N ASP A 20 1.38 -14.21 -4.37
CA ASP A 20 2.51 -13.87 -3.51
C ASP A 20 3.48 -12.88 -4.14
N GLU A 21 3.70 -12.96 -5.45
CA GLU A 21 4.54 -12.05 -6.22
C GLU A 21 4.04 -10.59 -6.25
N LEU A 22 2.74 -10.37 -6.07
CA LEU A 22 2.13 -9.03 -6.09
C LEU A 22 1.98 -8.43 -4.69
N LYS A 23 2.18 -9.21 -3.64
CA LYS A 23 2.06 -8.73 -2.25
C LYS A 23 3.07 -7.63 -1.91
N PRO A 24 4.35 -7.68 -2.34
CA PRO A 24 5.27 -6.58 -2.13
C PRO A 24 4.83 -5.28 -2.82
N VAL A 25 4.36 -5.36 -4.06
CA VAL A 25 3.84 -4.20 -4.81
C VAL A 25 2.66 -3.54 -4.09
N PHE A 26 1.76 -4.35 -3.54
CA PHE A 26 0.66 -3.87 -2.72
C PHE A 26 1.13 -3.23 -1.41
N ASP A 27 2.07 -3.87 -0.71
CA ASP A 27 2.59 -3.37 0.56
C ASP A 27 3.25 -1.99 0.38
N ASP A 28 4.07 -1.83 -0.68
CA ASP A 28 4.70 -0.55 -1.04
C ASP A 28 3.66 0.50 -1.45
N PHE A 29 2.69 0.14 -2.28
CA PHE A 29 1.66 1.07 -2.74
C PHE A 29 0.77 1.57 -1.59
N VAL A 30 0.47 0.70 -0.63
CA VAL A 30 -0.21 1.07 0.63
C VAL A 30 0.62 2.04 1.45
N ALA A 31 1.92 1.83 1.56
CA ALA A 31 2.83 2.71 2.30
C ALA A 31 2.86 4.11 1.68
N ASP A 32 3.03 4.20 0.37
CA ASP A 32 3.04 5.47 -0.38
C ASP A 32 1.72 6.22 -0.22
N TYR A 33 0.59 5.52 -0.42
CA TYR A 33 -0.73 6.13 -0.24
C TYR A 33 -0.93 6.64 1.18
N ARG A 34 -0.55 5.84 2.19
CA ARG A 34 -0.69 6.24 3.60
C ARG A 34 0.16 7.45 3.91
N PHE A 35 1.40 7.50 3.42
CA PHE A 35 2.28 8.64 3.58
C PHE A 35 1.67 9.89 2.95
N ALA A 36 1.33 9.86 1.66
CA ALA A 36 0.75 10.99 0.95
C ALA A 36 -0.57 11.47 1.60
N GLY A 37 -1.46 10.54 1.94
CA GLY A 37 -2.71 10.88 2.61
C GLY A 37 -2.50 11.47 4.01
N THR A 38 -1.47 11.05 4.75
CA THR A 38 -1.11 11.66 6.04
C THR A 38 -0.55 13.06 5.83
N MET A 39 0.34 13.25 4.86
CA MET A 39 0.94 14.56 4.56
C MET A 39 -0.10 15.61 4.16
N HIS A 40 -1.11 15.23 3.37
CA HIS A 40 -2.14 16.16 2.91
C HIS A 40 -3.34 16.33 3.85
N HIS A 41 -3.69 15.29 4.63
CA HIS A 41 -4.95 15.26 5.38
C HIS A 41 -4.81 14.89 6.86
N GLY A 42 -3.60 14.60 7.35
CA GLY A 42 -3.30 14.26 8.75
C GLY A 42 -3.77 12.87 9.20
N SER A 43 -4.88 12.37 8.67
CA SER A 43 -5.43 11.04 8.96
C SER A 43 -5.94 10.39 7.67
N PRO A 44 -5.16 9.51 7.02
CA PRO A 44 -5.56 8.92 5.76
C PRO A 44 -6.63 7.85 5.96
N PHE A 45 -7.70 7.91 5.15
CA PHE A 45 -8.56 6.76 4.94
C PHE A 45 -8.00 5.89 3.81
N VAL A 46 -7.51 4.70 4.14
CA VAL A 46 -6.91 3.76 3.17
C VAL A 46 -7.94 2.70 2.77
N SER A 47 -8.34 2.68 1.50
CA SER A 47 -9.19 1.64 0.94
C SER A 47 -8.34 0.49 0.39
N TYR A 48 -7.94 -0.43 1.26
CA TYR A 48 -7.06 -1.56 0.90
C TYR A 48 -7.60 -2.40 -0.26
N ILE A 49 -8.92 -2.60 -0.34
CA ILE A 49 -9.52 -3.38 -1.42
C ILE A 49 -9.31 -2.74 -2.79
N ILE A 50 -9.46 -1.42 -2.88
CA ILE A 50 -9.23 -0.67 -4.11
C ILE A 50 -7.75 -0.72 -4.50
N LEU A 51 -6.83 -0.57 -3.56
CA LEU A 51 -5.40 -0.67 -3.85
C LEU A 51 -5.02 -2.08 -4.36
N ALA A 52 -5.62 -3.13 -3.82
CA ALA A 52 -5.44 -4.49 -4.33
C ALA A 52 -6.04 -4.68 -5.74
N GLU A 53 -7.19 -4.08 -6.04
CA GLU A 53 -7.78 -4.09 -7.39
C GLU A 53 -6.89 -3.37 -8.42
N MET A 54 -6.27 -2.25 -8.03
CA MET A 54 -5.33 -1.54 -8.89
C MET A 54 -4.10 -2.39 -9.19
N VAL A 55 -3.54 -3.07 -8.19
CA VAL A 55 -2.42 -4.01 -8.40
C VAL A 55 -2.83 -5.17 -9.32
N LYS A 56 -4.04 -5.72 -9.18
CA LYS A 56 -4.60 -6.73 -10.10
C LYS A 56 -4.77 -6.21 -11.53
N ALA A 57 -5.09 -4.92 -11.69
CA ALA A 57 -5.15 -4.26 -12.99
C ALA A 57 -3.76 -3.96 -13.59
N GLY A 58 -2.68 -4.32 -12.88
CA GLY A 58 -1.30 -4.20 -13.35
C GLY A 58 -0.59 -2.93 -12.90
N TRP A 59 -1.18 -2.12 -12.01
CA TRP A 59 -0.51 -0.95 -11.45
C TRP A 59 0.69 -1.35 -10.61
N ARG A 60 1.82 -0.70 -10.87
CA ARG A 60 3.11 -0.90 -10.20
C ARG A 60 4.01 0.30 -10.46
N LEU A 61 4.96 0.53 -9.56
CA LEU A 61 5.97 1.56 -9.75
C LEU A 61 6.81 1.21 -11.00
N SER A 62 6.98 2.18 -11.90
CA SER A 62 7.70 2.00 -13.16
C SER A 62 8.96 2.87 -13.28
N ALA A 63 9.19 3.77 -12.32
CA ALA A 63 10.33 4.69 -12.27
C ALA A 63 10.74 4.95 -10.82
N GLU A 64 11.96 5.44 -10.62
CA GLU A 64 12.41 5.86 -9.29
C GLU A 64 11.58 7.06 -8.79
N PRO A 65 11.30 7.15 -7.47
CA PRO A 65 10.70 8.34 -6.88
C PRO A 65 11.52 9.59 -7.17
N LEU A 66 10.85 10.72 -7.37
CA LEU A 66 11.53 12.01 -7.42
C LEU A 66 12.17 12.27 -6.06
N LYS A 67 13.45 12.65 -6.06
CA LYS A 67 14.12 13.09 -4.84
C LYS A 67 13.58 14.46 -4.47
N ASP A 68 13.21 14.65 -3.21
CA ASP A 68 12.93 15.97 -2.69
C ASP A 68 14.20 16.84 -2.83
N GLU A 69 14.07 18.02 -3.44
CA GLU A 69 15.14 19.03 -3.53
C GLU A 69 15.31 19.79 -2.20
#